data_AF-A0A1F4HU31-F1
#
_entry.id   AF-A0A1F4HU31-F1
#
_cell.length_a   1.000
_cell.length_b   1.000
_cell.length_c   1.000
_cell.angle_alpha   90.00
_cell.angle_beta   90.00
_cell.angle_gamma   90.00
#
_symmetry.space_group_name_H-M   'P 1'
#
loop_
_entity.id
_entity.type
_entity.pdbx_description
1 polymer ?
#
loop_
_entity_poly.entity_id
_entity_poly.type
_entity_poly.pdbx_seq_one_letter_code
_entity_poly.pdbx_strand_id
1 'polypeptide(L)'
;MQGLFDPAVQGYLINAFAYDPVRELSGYSKPVLVLQGQRDIQVGEADALLLKQANPRASLVLLPNVNHVLKFVTSDDLGANLATYADPALPLAAGVVDTIAAFLTGKAGCPQK
;
A
#
# COMPACT_ATOMS: atom_id res chain seq x y z
N MET A 1 7.28 -5.99 25.33
CA MET A 1 8.10 -6.50 24.21
C MET A 1 9.18 -7.49 24.64
N GLN A 2 9.72 -7.44 25.87
CA GLN A 2 10.67 -8.46 26.33
C GLN A 2 10.00 -9.84 26.40
N GLY A 3 10.51 -10.79 25.61
CA GLY A 3 10.07 -12.18 25.55
C GLY A 3 9.16 -12.57 24.37
N LEU A 4 8.60 -11.61 23.62
CA LEU A 4 7.76 -11.91 22.45
C LEU A 4 8.57 -12.09 21.16
N PHE A 5 9.66 -11.34 21.02
CA PHE A 5 10.55 -11.37 19.86
C PHE A 5 11.95 -11.82 20.27
N ASP A 6 12.62 -12.58 19.40
CA ASP A 6 14.00 -12.99 19.61
C ASP A 6 14.89 -11.76 19.90
N PRO A 7 15.74 -11.77 20.95
CA PRO A 7 16.59 -10.64 21.29
C PRO A 7 17.40 -10.09 20.11
N ALA A 8 17.83 -10.93 19.17
CA ALA A 8 18.60 -10.52 18.01
C ALA A 8 17.82 -9.61 17.05
N VAL A 9 16.48 -9.71 17.00
CA VAL A 9 15.64 -8.88 16.11
C VAL A 9 15.07 -7.64 16.80
N GLN A 10 15.11 -7.60 18.14
CA GLN A 10 14.48 -6.50 18.90
C GLN A 10 15.06 -5.13 18.55
N GLY A 11 16.38 -5.02 18.34
CA GLY A 11 17.01 -3.75 17.95
C GLY A 11 16.48 -3.20 16.62
N TYR A 12 16.28 -4.09 15.64
CA TYR A 12 15.68 -3.73 14.35
C TYR A 12 14.22 -3.29 14.51
N LEU A 13 13.40 -4.07 15.23
CA LEU A 13 11.98 -3.75 15.42
C LEU A 13 11.77 -2.44 16.19
N ILE A 14 12.58 -2.17 17.22
CA ILE A 14 12.56 -0.90 17.96
C ILE A 14 12.84 0.25 17.01
N ASN A 15 13.85 0.13 16.15
CA ASN A 15 14.18 1.18 15.19
C ASN A 15 13.08 1.34 14.13
N ALA A 16 12.58 0.26 13.54
CA ALA A 16 11.55 0.30 12.52
C ALA A 16 10.25 0.94 13.03
N PHE A 17 9.83 0.60 14.25
CA PHE A 17 8.61 1.15 14.86
C PHE A 17 8.79 2.52 15.52
N ALA A 18 10.00 3.08 15.55
CA ALA A 18 10.22 4.44 16.01
C ALA A 18 9.71 5.51 15.01
N TYR A 19 9.45 5.11 13.76
CA TYR A 19 8.98 6.00 12.70
C TYR A 19 7.46 5.98 12.58
N ASP A 20 6.88 7.17 12.44
CA ASP A 20 5.47 7.36 12.10
C ASP A 20 5.37 7.71 10.59
N PRO A 21 4.81 6.80 9.75
CA PRO A 21 4.69 7.03 8.31
C PRO A 21 3.96 8.33 7.93
N VAL A 22 2.97 8.76 8.72
CA VAL A 22 2.22 10.00 8.47
C VAL A 22 3.15 11.20 8.65
N ARG A 23 3.92 11.22 9.74
CA ARG A 23 4.89 12.28 10.02
C ARG A 23 5.98 12.33 8.96
N GLU A 24 6.57 11.18 8.63
CA GLU A 24 7.64 11.08 7.63
C GLU A 24 7.16 11.56 6.25
N LEU A 25 5.95 11.17 5.84
CA LEU A 25 5.41 11.54 4.53
C LEU A 25 5.05 13.02 4.40
N SER A 26 4.62 13.66 5.50
CA SER A 26 4.26 15.09 5.51
C SER A 26 5.43 16.01 5.13
N GLY A 27 6.66 15.64 5.51
CA GLY A 27 7.88 16.37 5.21
C GLY A 27 8.48 16.04 3.84
N TYR A 28 7.96 15.01 3.16
CA TYR A 28 8.56 14.49 1.94
C TYR A 28 8.23 15.36 0.72
N SER A 29 9.28 15.82 0.04
CA SER A 29 9.16 16.86 -0.99
C SER A 29 8.99 16.32 -2.42
N LYS A 30 9.51 15.12 -2.70
CA LYS A 30 9.47 14.48 -4.04
C LYS A 30 8.07 13.92 -4.35
N PRO A 31 7.77 13.60 -5.62
CA PRO A 31 6.51 12.94 -5.98
C PRO A 31 6.28 11.65 -5.19
N VAL A 32 5.02 11.42 -4.80
CA VAL A 32 4.58 10.24 -4.05
C VAL A 32 3.35 9.67 -4.73
N LEU A 33 3.32 8.34 -4.86
CA LEU A 33 2.11 7.58 -5.15
C LEU A 33 1.78 6.71 -3.92
N VAL A 34 0.57 6.86 -3.40
CA VAL A 34 -0.06 5.93 -2.46
C VAL A 34 -1.00 5.06 -3.26
N LEU A 35 -0.71 3.76 -3.34
CA LEU A 35 -1.51 2.77 -4.04
C LEU A 35 -2.06 1.77 -3.01
N GLN A 36 -3.38 1.61 -2.95
CA GLN A 36 -4.02 0.75 -1.95
C GLN A 36 -5.05 -0.16 -2.61
N GLY A 37 -5.01 -1.45 -2.26
CA GLY A 37 -6.08 -2.38 -2.56
C GLY A 37 -7.19 -2.29 -1.53
N GLN A 38 -8.47 -2.18 -1.95
CA GLN A 38 -9.61 -2.11 -1.03
C GLN A 38 -10.04 -3.50 -0.50
N ARG A 39 -9.42 -4.58 -0.99
CA ARG A 39 -9.57 -5.95 -0.48
C ARG A 39 -8.34 -6.42 0.29
N ASP A 40 -7.47 -5.50 0.67
CA ASP A 40 -6.40 -5.80 1.60
C ASP A 40 -6.99 -6.14 2.97
N ILE A 41 -6.59 -7.30 3.51
CA ILE A 41 -7.05 -7.81 4.81
C ILE A 41 -5.99 -7.65 5.91
N GLN A 42 -4.80 -7.16 5.55
CA GLN A 42 -3.69 -6.88 6.47
C GLN A 42 -3.61 -5.40 6.81
N VAL A 43 -3.86 -4.52 5.83
CA VAL A 43 -3.79 -3.06 5.97
C VAL A 43 -5.01 -2.41 5.33
N GLY A 44 -5.65 -1.49 6.05
CA GLY A 44 -6.94 -0.91 5.63
C GLY A 44 -6.82 0.31 4.73
N GLU A 45 -7.91 0.65 4.03
CA GLU A 45 -8.00 1.90 3.25
C GLU A 45 -7.74 3.16 4.07
N ALA A 46 -8.12 3.14 5.35
CA ALA A 46 -7.94 4.27 6.27
C ALA A 46 -6.48 4.73 6.35
N ASP A 47 -5.52 3.80 6.31
CA ASP A 47 -4.09 4.13 6.37
C ASP A 47 -3.64 4.88 5.10
N ALA A 48 -4.12 4.46 3.92
CA ALA A 48 -3.85 5.16 2.67
C ALA A 48 -4.45 6.57 2.64
N LEU A 49 -5.65 6.75 3.23
CA LEU A 49 -6.28 8.06 3.36
C LEU A 49 -5.50 8.95 4.33
N LEU A 50 -5.00 8.42 5.45
CA LEU A 50 -4.14 9.15 6.38
C LEU A 50 -2.85 9.64 5.69
N LEU A 51 -2.20 8.79 4.89
CA LEU A 51 -1.01 9.18 4.11
C LEU A 51 -1.32 10.29 3.09
N LYS A 52 -2.45 10.21 2.39
CA LYS A 52 -2.89 11.27 1.46
C LYS A 52 -3.19 12.59 2.19
N GLN A 53 -3.79 12.53 3.38
CA GLN A 53 -4.02 13.72 4.20
C GLN A 53 -2.70 14.33 4.69
N ALA A 54 -1.74 13.50 5.09
CA ALA A 54 -0.42 13.92 5.54
C ALA A 54 0.35 14.68 4.46
N ASN A 55 0.23 14.24 3.21
CA ASN A 55 0.85 14.89 2.06
C ASN A 55 -0.19 15.11 0.94
N PRO A 56 -0.88 16.26 0.92
CA PRO A 56 -1.90 16.55 -0.09
C PRO A 56 -1.39 16.53 -1.55
N ARG A 57 -0.07 16.64 -1.76
CA ARG A 57 0.57 16.54 -3.09
C ARG A 57 0.78 15.10 -3.55
N ALA A 58 0.68 14.10 -2.67
CA ALA A 58 0.76 12.70 -3.05
C ALA A 58 -0.42 12.30 -3.94
N SER A 59 -0.19 11.50 -4.97
CA SER A 59 -1.28 10.87 -5.72
C SER A 59 -1.82 9.69 -4.92
N LEU A 60 -3.14 9.55 -4.83
CA LEU A 60 -3.80 8.40 -4.19
C LEU A 60 -4.57 7.63 -5.26
N VAL A 61 -4.34 6.33 -5.34
CA VAL A 61 -5.11 5.42 -6.18
C VAL A 61 -5.60 4.25 -5.34
N LEU A 62 -6.93 4.07 -5.33
CA LEU A 62 -7.61 2.96 -4.66
C LEU A 62 -8.05 1.95 -5.72
N LEU A 63 -7.70 0.68 -5.52
CA LEU A 63 -8.02 -0.42 -6.41
C LEU A 63 -9.09 -1.32 -5.77
N PRO A 64 -10.35 -1.31 -6.25
CA PRO A 64 -11.48 -1.89 -5.51
C PRO A 64 -11.44 -3.39 -5.23
N ASN A 65 -10.82 -4.16 -6.12
CA ASN A 65 -10.82 -5.62 -6.07
C ASN A 65 -9.40 -6.16 -5.92
N VAL A 66 -8.53 -5.43 -5.22
CA VAL A 66 -7.12 -5.78 -5.07
C VAL A 66 -6.78 -6.00 -3.61
N ASN A 67 -6.04 -7.07 -3.31
CA ASN A 67 -5.60 -7.39 -1.96
C ASN A 67 -4.16 -6.92 -1.67
N HIS A 68 -3.64 -7.30 -0.50
CA HIS A 68 -2.32 -6.93 -0.01
C HIS A 68 -1.18 -7.33 -0.98
N VAL A 69 -1.28 -8.53 -1.54
CA VAL A 69 -0.28 -9.09 -2.48
C VAL A 69 -0.57 -8.72 -3.94
N LEU A 70 -1.41 -7.69 -4.14
CA LEU A 70 -1.74 -7.08 -5.42
C LEU A 70 -2.43 -8.03 -6.41
N LYS A 71 -3.19 -9.01 -5.90
CA LYS A 71 -4.00 -9.94 -6.70
C LYS A 71 -5.43 -9.48 -6.79
N PHE A 72 -6.09 -9.84 -7.89
CA PHE A 72 -7.51 -9.58 -8.07
C PHE A 72 -8.34 -10.54 -7.22
N VAL A 73 -9.29 -10.00 -6.47
CA VAL A 73 -10.22 -10.76 -5.64
C VAL A 73 -11.61 -10.68 -6.26
N THR A 74 -12.19 -11.84 -6.56
CA THR A 74 -13.42 -11.97 -7.35
C THR A 74 -14.70 -11.73 -6.55
N SER A 75 -14.65 -11.77 -5.22
CA SER A 75 -15.82 -11.65 -4.35
C SER A 75 -15.48 -11.08 -2.96
N ASP A 76 -16.52 -10.83 -2.16
CA ASP A 76 -16.39 -10.43 -0.74
C ASP A 76 -16.04 -11.61 0.19
N ASP A 77 -15.97 -12.84 -0.34
CA ASP A 77 -15.67 -14.01 0.47
C ASP A 77 -14.20 -13.99 0.94
N LEU A 78 -14.00 -14.10 2.25
CA LEU A 78 -12.66 -14.09 2.85
C LEU A 78 -11.83 -15.29 2.37
N GLY A 79 -12.47 -16.46 2.18
CA GLY A 79 -11.81 -17.66 1.68
C GLY A 79 -11.27 -17.46 0.26
N ALA A 80 -12.08 -16.87 -0.62
CA ALA A 80 -11.69 -16.50 -1.97
C ALA A 80 -10.51 -15.52 -1.98
N ASN A 81 -10.50 -14.52 -1.08
CA ASN A 81 -9.38 -13.60 -0.95
C ASN A 81 -8.10 -14.32 -0.48
N LEU A 82 -8.18 -15.08 0.61
CA LEU A 82 -7.05 -15.84 1.15
C LEU A 82 -6.45 -16.82 0.14
N ALA A 83 -7.28 -17.48 -0.67
CA ALA A 83 -6.80 -18.38 -1.71
C ALA A 83 -5.84 -17.70 -2.69
N THR A 84 -6.08 -16.43 -3.03
CA THR A 84 -5.19 -15.67 -3.94
C THR A 84 -3.82 -15.35 -3.36
N TYR A 85 -3.62 -15.41 -2.04
CA TYR A 85 -2.30 -15.19 -1.42
C TYR A 85 -1.33 -16.34 -1.70
N ALA A 86 -1.86 -17.55 -1.85
CA ALA A 86 -1.05 -18.77 -1.98
C ALA A 86 -0.85 -19.19 -3.45
N ASP A 87 -1.51 -18.52 -4.41
CA ASP A 87 -1.42 -18.87 -5.83
C ASP A 87 -0.45 -17.95 -6.59
N PRO A 88 0.79 -18.40 -6.87
CA PRO A 88 1.76 -17.61 -7.60
C PRO A 88 1.45 -17.50 -9.10
N ALA A 89 0.57 -18.35 -9.66
CA ALA A 89 0.24 -18.34 -11.07
C ALA A 89 -0.75 -17.21 -11.43
N LEU A 90 -1.46 -16.66 -10.44
CA LEU A 90 -2.31 -15.50 -10.66
C LEU A 90 -1.47 -14.29 -11.07
N PRO A 91 -1.87 -13.54 -12.11
CA PRO A 91 -1.19 -12.30 -12.46
C PRO A 91 -1.40 -11.24 -11.38
N LEU A 92 -0.63 -10.15 -11.45
CA LEU A 92 -1.00 -8.93 -10.74
C LEU A 92 -2.35 -8.43 -11.25
N ALA A 93 -3.14 -7.83 -10.37
CA ALA A 93 -4.42 -7.25 -10.74
C ALA A 93 -4.23 -6.16 -11.83
N ALA A 94 -5.20 -6.09 -12.74
CA ALA A 94 -5.24 -5.03 -13.74
C ALA A 94 -5.20 -3.64 -13.07
N GLY A 95 -4.49 -2.70 -13.70
CA GLY A 95 -4.33 -1.34 -13.19
C GLY A 95 -3.19 -1.14 -12.19
N VAL A 96 -2.67 -2.19 -11.53
CA VAL A 96 -1.51 -2.06 -10.61
C VAL A 96 -0.28 -1.55 -11.38
N VAL A 97 0.14 -2.30 -12.40
CA VAL A 97 1.34 -1.99 -13.19
C VAL A 97 1.15 -0.68 -13.95
N ASP A 98 -0.03 -0.48 -14.57
CA ASP A 98 -0.32 0.72 -15.35
C ASP A 98 -0.28 1.99 -14.50
N THR A 99 -0.81 1.93 -13.27
CA THR A 99 -0.78 3.07 -12.35
C THR A 99 0.65 3.44 -11.97
N ILE A 100 1.47 2.45 -11.64
CA ILE A 100 2.89 2.66 -11.30
C ILE A 100 3.64 3.23 -12.52
N ALA A 101 3.44 2.65 -13.70
CA ALA A 101 4.07 3.12 -14.93
C ALA A 101 3.66 4.56 -15.29
N ALA A 102 2.38 4.90 -15.14
CA ALA A 102 1.87 6.25 -15.37
C ALA A 102 2.46 7.27 -14.39
N PHE A 103 2.65 6.88 -13.12
CA PHE A 103 3.32 7.70 -12.12
C PHE A 103 4.79 7.95 -12.46
N LEU A 104 5.54 6.89 -12.79
CA LEU A 104 6.96 6.98 -13.13
C LEU A 104 7.23 7.82 -14.39
N THR A 105 6.34 7.75 -15.37
CA THR A 105 6.46 8.51 -16.63
C THR A 105 5.90 9.94 -16.55
N GLY A 106 5.45 10.38 -15.37
CA GLY A 106 4.91 11.73 -15.16
C GLY A 106 3.53 11.96 -15.80
N LYS A 107 2.89 10.93 -16.32
CA LYS A 107 1.54 11.01 -16.92
C LYS A 107 0.44 11.08 -15.86
N ALA A 108 0.71 10.65 -14.63
CA ALA A 108 -0.25 10.68 -13.52
C ALA A 108 -0.29 12.01 -12.73
N GLY A 109 0.27 13.11 -13.26
CA GLY A 109 0.54 14.32 -12.47
C GLY A 109 0.26 15.67 -13.13
N CYS A 110 -0.38 15.74 -14.30
CA CYS A 110 -0.81 17.04 -14.83
C CYS A 110 -2.31 17.25 -14.53
N PRO A 111 -2.69 18.16 -13.61
CA PRO A 111 -4.03 18.69 -13.66
C PRO A 111 -4.21 19.34 -15.02
N GLN A 112 -5.21 18.91 -15.78
CA GLN A 112 -5.57 19.61 -17.00
C GLN A 112 -5.90 21.06 -16.62
N LYS A 113 -5.22 22.00 -17.29
CA LYS A 113 -5.58 23.42 -17.24
C LYS A 113 -6.98 23.63 -17.79
#